data_AF-A0A3A5A1M1-F1
#
_entry.id   AF-A0A3A5A1M1-F1
#
_cell.length_a   1.000
_cell.length_b   1.000
_cell.length_c   1.000
_cell.angle_alpha   90.00
_cell.angle_beta   90.00
_cell.angle_gamma   90.00
#
_symmetry.space_group_name_H-M   'P 1'
#
loop_
_entity.id
_entity.type
_entity.pdbx_description
1 polymer ?
#
loop_
_entity_poly.entity_id
_entity_poly.type
_entity_poly.pdbx_seq_one_letter_code
_entity_poly.pdbx_strand_id
1 'polypeptide(L)'
;MAEDWLFPPDPHLYAGLLFIGDPHVAASPPGYRLDDYTKAILEKLAVSLDIARDHNLLPIILGDLFHLPRNNPNSLLVALIDLFRPGNPFVLVGNHDKHEARLTRDVSLAVLQAARVIRLIDRAGPVCSLQIAGRQIFLGASPDWTPIPSQVDKGLHEAVIWLTHHDLGFPGYDAARVPLKEIPGVDMVVNGHLHTPKPPRQCGKTTWFNPGGIARLALSSHTRNLTPSVFIWRPPDLELAPVPLPHRPFEEIFPELTGENEQDSEQDPESLFIKGLENLLIRKTTEGVGLKSFLEANLIPDDPVDTYIWGLYEEVMHEEK
;
A
#
# COMPACT_ATOMS: atom_id res chain seq x y z
N MET A 1 -27.16 19.62 -15.11
CA MET A 1 -26.32 19.68 -16.32
C MET A 1 -25.41 18.48 -16.24
N ALA A 2 -25.71 17.44 -17.01
CA ALA A 2 -24.95 16.20 -17.01
C ALA A 2 -23.61 16.47 -17.71
N GLU A 3 -22.51 16.36 -16.96
CA GLU A 3 -21.17 16.32 -17.54
C GLU A 3 -20.93 14.90 -18.05
N ASP A 4 -21.26 14.69 -19.33
CA ASP A 4 -20.51 13.78 -20.18
C ASP A 4 -19.01 14.18 -20.16
N TRP A 5 -18.14 13.26 -20.59
CA TRP A 5 -16.69 13.38 -20.81
C TRP A 5 -15.75 12.88 -19.70
N LEU A 6 -15.37 11.60 -19.81
CA LEU A 6 -13.96 11.13 -19.72
C LEU A 6 -13.77 9.66 -20.18
N PHE A 7 -14.40 9.21 -21.28
CA PHE A 7 -13.96 7.98 -21.98
C PHE A 7 -14.21 8.12 -23.48
N PRO A 8 -13.36 7.56 -24.37
CA PRO A 8 -13.78 7.29 -25.73
C PRO A 8 -15.03 6.38 -25.67
N PRO A 9 -15.96 6.49 -26.63
CA PRO A 9 -17.22 5.74 -26.66
C PRO A 9 -17.05 4.23 -26.89
N ASP A 10 -15.81 3.73 -26.94
CA ASP A 10 -15.54 2.31 -27.08
C ASP A 10 -15.15 1.75 -25.70
N PRO A 11 -15.97 0.88 -25.09
CA PRO A 11 -15.58 0.11 -23.91
C PRO A 11 -14.48 -0.86 -24.34
N HIS A 12 -13.26 -0.36 -24.54
CA HIS A 12 -12.11 -1.18 -24.87
C HIS A 12 -12.01 -2.28 -23.82
N LEU A 13 -12.36 -3.48 -24.25
CA LEU A 13 -12.37 -4.70 -23.46
C LEU A 13 -10.97 -4.89 -22.92
N TYR A 14 -10.76 -4.67 -21.63
CA TYR A 14 -9.49 -4.99 -21.02
C TYR A 14 -9.25 -6.49 -21.21
N ALA A 15 -8.02 -6.88 -21.55
CA ALA A 15 -7.61 -8.28 -21.62
C ALA A 15 -7.47 -8.89 -20.22
N GLY A 16 -7.42 -8.05 -19.18
CA GLY A 16 -7.20 -8.46 -17.80
C GLY A 16 -7.10 -7.28 -16.84
N LEU A 17 -6.66 -7.57 -15.61
CA LEU A 17 -6.34 -6.59 -14.58
C LEU A 17 -4.84 -6.60 -14.31
N LEU A 18 -4.28 -5.44 -13.97
CA LEU A 18 -2.94 -5.31 -13.42
C LEU A 18 -3.04 -4.86 -11.97
N PHE A 19 -2.60 -5.71 -11.05
CA PHE A 19 -2.52 -5.39 -9.63
C PHE A 19 -1.13 -4.84 -9.29
N ILE A 20 -1.12 -3.65 -8.72
CA ILE A 20 0.05 -2.92 -8.27
C ILE A 20 -0.05 -2.83 -6.74
N GLY A 21 0.85 -3.51 -6.04
CA GLY A 21 0.90 -3.49 -4.58
C GLY A 21 1.44 -2.18 -4.00
N ASP A 22 1.17 -1.95 -2.72
CA ASP A 22 1.46 -0.74 -1.92
C ASP A 22 2.73 0.03 -2.33
N PRO A 23 2.59 1.08 -3.18
CA PRO A 23 3.75 1.81 -3.68
C PRO A 23 4.55 2.56 -2.60
N HIS A 24 3.88 3.05 -1.56
CA HIS A 24 4.46 3.95 -0.55
C HIS A 24 5.32 5.04 -1.18
N VAL A 25 4.77 5.80 -2.13
CA VAL A 25 5.48 6.92 -2.75
C VAL A 25 5.85 7.93 -1.68
N ALA A 26 7.12 8.35 -1.66
CA ALA A 26 7.67 9.29 -0.69
C ALA A 26 8.76 10.13 -1.32
N ALA A 27 8.89 11.39 -0.88
CA ALA A 27 9.98 12.28 -1.29
C ALA A 27 11.29 12.03 -0.54
N SER A 28 11.16 11.50 0.68
CA SER A 28 12.27 11.03 1.50
C SER A 28 12.23 9.50 1.52
N PRO A 29 13.38 8.81 1.45
CA PRO A 29 13.41 7.35 1.52
C PRO A 29 12.81 6.85 2.86
N PRO A 30 11.89 5.87 2.84
CA PRO A 30 11.39 5.23 4.05
C PRO A 30 12.43 4.25 4.62
N GLY A 31 12.46 4.12 5.95
CA GLY A 31 13.37 3.22 6.66
C GLY A 31 14.85 3.53 6.40
N TYR A 32 15.64 2.50 6.13
CA TYR A 32 17.11 2.59 5.96
C TYR A 32 17.56 2.68 4.51
N ARG A 33 16.68 3.14 3.61
CA ARG A 33 17.01 3.20 2.17
C ARG A 33 18.05 4.29 1.87
N LEU A 34 19.04 3.92 1.07
CA LEU A 34 20.17 4.79 0.70
C LEU A 34 20.03 5.43 -0.69
N ASP A 35 19.10 4.94 -1.52
CA ASP A 35 18.91 5.39 -2.89
C ASP A 35 17.95 6.59 -3.02
N ASP A 36 17.88 7.17 -4.22
CA ASP A 36 16.82 8.11 -4.58
C ASP A 36 15.50 7.35 -4.73
N TYR A 37 14.85 7.14 -3.59
CA TYR A 37 13.62 6.37 -3.50
C TYR A 37 12.49 6.99 -4.33
N THR A 38 12.37 8.32 -4.34
CA THR A 38 11.35 9.04 -5.13
C THR A 38 11.46 8.67 -6.60
N LYS A 39 12.68 8.76 -7.16
CA LYS A 39 12.91 8.41 -8.55
C LYS A 39 12.63 6.93 -8.79
N ALA A 40 13.16 6.05 -7.93
CA ALA A 40 12.99 4.61 -8.06
C ALA A 40 11.50 4.18 -8.06
N ILE A 41 10.69 4.75 -7.15
CA ILE A 41 9.27 4.37 -7.07
C ILE A 41 8.44 4.94 -8.22
N LEU A 42 8.74 6.15 -8.70
CA LEU A 42 8.08 6.73 -9.86
C LEU A 42 8.41 5.98 -11.15
N GLU A 43 9.65 5.54 -11.34
CA GLU A 43 10.06 4.69 -12.46
C GLU A 43 9.30 3.36 -12.46
N LYS A 44 9.15 2.73 -11.29
CA LYS A 44 8.38 1.50 -11.15
C LYS A 44 6.90 1.67 -11.47
N LEU A 45 6.28 2.75 -11.00
CA LEU A 45 4.90 3.08 -11.34
C LEU A 45 4.74 3.34 -12.85
N ALA A 46 5.68 4.04 -13.47
CA ALA A 46 5.67 4.26 -14.92
C ALA A 46 5.75 2.94 -15.70
N VAL A 47 6.71 2.08 -15.35
CA VAL A 47 6.82 0.74 -15.97
C VAL A 47 5.55 -0.08 -15.75
N SER A 48 4.95 -0.01 -14.56
CA SER A 48 3.68 -0.70 -14.28
C SER A 48 2.55 -0.22 -15.18
N LEU A 49 2.43 1.08 -15.41
CA LEU A 49 1.41 1.65 -16.29
C LEU A 49 1.70 1.37 -17.77
N ASP A 50 2.98 1.34 -18.17
CA ASP A 50 3.39 0.90 -19.50
C ASP A 50 3.00 -0.57 -19.74
N ILE A 51 3.27 -1.46 -18.78
CA ILE A 51 2.81 -2.86 -18.82
C ILE A 51 1.29 -2.92 -18.96
N ALA A 52 0.54 -2.13 -18.18
CA ALA A 52 -0.92 -2.10 -18.26
C ALA A 52 -1.39 -1.69 -19.66
N ARG A 53 -0.82 -0.62 -20.22
CA ARG A 53 -1.16 -0.14 -21.56
C ARG A 53 -0.81 -1.18 -22.63
N ASP A 54 0.41 -1.70 -22.62
CA ASP A 54 0.94 -2.57 -23.67
C ASP A 54 0.23 -3.93 -23.69
N HIS A 55 -0.28 -4.38 -22.55
CA HIS A 55 -1.08 -5.60 -22.42
C HIS A 55 -2.59 -5.37 -22.36
N ASN A 56 -3.06 -4.12 -22.56
CA ASN A 56 -4.46 -3.72 -22.47
C ASN A 56 -5.13 -4.21 -21.16
N LEU A 57 -4.50 -3.92 -20.02
CA LEU A 57 -4.96 -4.28 -18.68
C LEU A 57 -5.49 -3.05 -17.96
N LEU A 58 -6.47 -3.25 -17.08
CA LEU A 58 -6.94 -2.20 -16.17
C LEU A 58 -6.00 -2.11 -14.96
N PRO A 59 -5.28 -0.98 -14.75
CA PRO A 59 -4.40 -0.84 -13.59
C PRO A 59 -5.18 -0.56 -12.31
N ILE A 60 -4.85 -1.31 -11.25
CA ILE A 60 -5.41 -1.22 -9.90
C ILE A 60 -4.25 -1.13 -8.90
N ILE A 61 -4.16 -0.01 -8.19
CA ILE A 61 -3.26 0.18 -7.04
C ILE A 61 -4.00 -0.28 -5.79
N LEU A 62 -3.40 -1.20 -5.04
CA LEU A 62 -4.04 -1.93 -3.95
C LEU A 62 -4.02 -1.20 -2.58
N GLY A 63 -3.78 0.11 -2.58
CA GLY A 63 -3.67 0.93 -1.37
C GLY A 63 -2.25 1.40 -1.11
N ASP A 64 -2.12 2.19 -0.05
CA ASP A 64 -0.88 2.82 0.41
C ASP A 64 -0.07 3.41 -0.75
N LEU A 65 -0.76 4.19 -1.60
CA LEU A 65 -0.11 4.90 -2.69
C LEU A 65 0.97 5.85 -2.14
N PHE A 66 0.69 6.53 -1.03
CA PHE A 66 1.64 7.38 -0.35
C PHE A 66 2.21 6.71 0.90
N HIS A 67 3.48 6.96 1.19
CA HIS A 67 4.07 6.55 2.47
C HIS A 67 3.55 7.37 3.65
N LEU A 68 3.28 8.65 3.42
CA LEU A 68 2.67 9.55 4.40
C LEU A 68 1.45 10.22 3.77
N PRO A 69 0.35 10.40 4.53
CA PRO A 69 -0.89 10.94 3.98
C PRO A 69 -0.75 12.42 3.60
N ARG A 70 0.13 13.16 4.29
CA ARG A 70 0.31 14.62 4.15
C ARG A 70 1.78 14.99 4.01
N ASN A 71 2.04 16.26 3.72
CA ASN A 71 3.37 16.86 3.62
C ASN A 71 4.24 16.30 2.48
N ASN A 72 3.64 15.68 1.47
CA ASN A 72 4.33 15.35 0.22
C ASN A 72 4.60 16.64 -0.57
N PRO A 73 5.79 16.82 -1.15
CA PRO A 73 6.11 18.03 -1.90
C PRO A 73 5.26 18.14 -3.16
N ASN A 74 4.93 19.38 -3.54
CA ASN A 74 4.10 19.65 -4.72
C ASN A 74 4.68 19.05 -6.01
N SER A 75 6.01 19.01 -6.14
CA SER A 75 6.69 18.39 -7.29
C SER A 75 6.34 16.91 -7.44
N LEU A 76 6.24 16.16 -6.33
CA LEU A 76 5.85 14.76 -6.32
C LEU A 76 4.39 14.58 -6.72
N LEU A 77 3.50 15.44 -6.22
CA LEU A 77 2.08 15.43 -6.59
C LEU A 77 1.92 15.72 -8.09
N VAL A 78 2.60 16.72 -8.63
CA VAL A 78 2.58 17.04 -10.07
C VAL A 78 3.08 15.85 -10.90
N ALA A 79 4.19 15.21 -10.49
CA ALA A 79 4.72 14.04 -11.18
C ALA A 79 3.71 12.88 -11.21
N LEU A 80 3.04 12.58 -10.10
CA LEU A 80 1.99 11.57 -10.06
C LEU A 80 0.77 11.94 -10.89
N ILE A 81 0.36 13.21 -10.90
CA ILE A 81 -0.76 13.69 -11.74
C ILE A 81 -0.43 13.46 -13.21
N ASP A 82 0.75 13.85 -13.67
CA ASP A 82 1.16 13.67 -15.06
C ASP A 82 1.31 12.19 -15.43
N LEU A 83 1.85 11.38 -14.50
CA LEU A 83 2.01 9.95 -14.68
C LEU A 83 0.66 9.21 -14.80
N PHE A 84 -0.32 9.59 -13.99
CA PHE A 84 -1.60 8.90 -13.91
C PHE A 84 -2.64 9.40 -14.90
N ARG A 85 -2.51 10.63 -15.42
CA ARG A 85 -3.48 11.21 -16.36
C ARG A 85 -3.82 10.31 -17.57
N PRO A 86 -2.86 9.61 -18.22
CA PRO A 86 -3.17 8.75 -19.37
C PRO A 86 -3.93 7.46 -19.02
N GLY A 87 -3.62 6.84 -17.88
CA GLY A 87 -4.17 5.53 -17.49
C GLY A 87 -5.32 5.59 -16.48
N ASN A 88 -5.39 6.70 -15.72
CA ASN A 88 -6.37 7.00 -14.68
C ASN A 88 -6.64 5.78 -13.77
N PRO A 89 -5.63 5.20 -13.07
CA PRO A 89 -5.76 3.91 -12.41
C PRO A 89 -6.85 3.90 -11.32
N PHE A 90 -7.39 2.71 -11.04
CA PHE A 90 -8.14 2.52 -9.80
C PHE A 90 -7.17 2.54 -8.62
N VAL A 91 -7.53 3.22 -7.54
CA VAL A 91 -6.71 3.30 -6.33
C VAL A 91 -7.58 2.97 -5.13
N LEU A 92 -7.31 1.84 -4.50
CA LEU A 92 -7.87 1.48 -3.20
C LEU A 92 -7.29 2.38 -2.12
N VAL A 93 -8.08 2.76 -1.11
CA VAL A 93 -7.55 3.52 0.04
C VAL A 93 -6.90 2.56 1.03
N GLY A 94 -5.60 2.74 1.29
CA GLY A 94 -4.87 2.06 2.36
C GLY A 94 -4.81 2.86 3.67
N ASN A 95 -4.10 2.36 4.68
CA ASN A 95 -3.98 3.03 5.98
C ASN A 95 -3.03 4.25 5.94
N HIS A 96 -1.98 4.23 5.11
CA HIS A 96 -1.05 5.37 4.96
C HIS A 96 -1.64 6.51 4.12
N ASP A 97 -2.66 6.23 3.32
CA ASP A 97 -3.34 7.24 2.50
C ASP A 97 -4.29 8.15 3.29
N LYS A 98 -4.59 7.79 4.54
CA LYS A 98 -5.58 8.47 5.40
C LYS A 98 -4.90 9.20 6.56
N HIS A 99 -5.61 10.19 7.08
CA HIS A 99 -5.25 10.77 8.37
C HIS A 99 -6.08 10.09 9.46
N GLU A 100 -5.40 9.36 10.34
CA GLU A 100 -6.06 8.46 11.31
C GLU A 100 -7.00 7.48 10.56
N ALA A 101 -8.24 7.33 11.02
CA ALA A 101 -9.22 6.45 10.40
C ALA A 101 -9.97 7.08 9.20
N ARG A 102 -9.66 8.33 8.82
CA ARG A 102 -10.50 9.11 7.88
C ARG A 102 -9.72 9.58 6.66
N LEU A 103 -10.31 9.37 5.49
CA LEU A 103 -9.89 10.07 4.29
C LEU A 103 -10.36 11.53 4.39
N THR A 104 -9.42 12.45 4.51
CA THR A 104 -9.68 13.89 4.69
C THR A 104 -9.23 14.66 3.46
N ARG A 105 -9.76 15.88 3.25
CA ARG A 105 -9.50 16.66 2.02
C ARG A 105 -8.08 17.22 1.92
N ASP A 106 -7.34 17.21 3.01
CA ASP A 106 -5.98 17.71 3.13
C ASP A 106 -4.92 16.61 3.02
N VAL A 107 -5.31 15.38 2.66
CA VAL A 107 -4.36 14.32 2.28
C VAL A 107 -4.01 14.36 0.80
N SER A 108 -2.84 13.80 0.48
CA SER A 108 -2.26 13.78 -0.87
C SER A 108 -3.13 13.02 -1.85
N LEU A 109 -3.76 11.93 -1.41
CA LEU A 109 -4.70 11.15 -2.23
C LEU A 109 -5.93 11.97 -2.65
N ALA A 110 -6.42 12.87 -1.79
CA ALA A 110 -7.54 13.76 -2.13
C ALA A 110 -7.17 14.77 -3.23
N VAL A 111 -5.89 15.17 -3.34
CA VAL A 111 -5.40 16.03 -4.42
C VAL A 111 -5.48 15.28 -5.77
N LEU A 112 -5.02 14.03 -5.82
CA LEU A 112 -5.10 13.21 -7.04
C LEU A 112 -6.55 12.95 -7.45
N GLN A 113 -7.43 12.68 -6.48
CA GLN A 113 -8.86 12.53 -6.73
C GLN A 113 -9.47 13.83 -7.29
N ALA A 114 -9.17 14.98 -6.68
CA ALA A 114 -9.66 16.28 -7.14
C ALA A 114 -9.15 16.63 -8.55
N ALA A 115 -7.93 16.22 -8.88
CA ALA A 115 -7.35 16.34 -10.22
C ALA A 115 -7.95 15.36 -11.25
N ARG A 116 -8.81 14.42 -10.82
CA ARG A 116 -9.49 13.40 -11.66
C ARG A 116 -8.50 12.51 -12.43
N VAL A 117 -7.33 12.27 -11.85
CA VAL A 117 -6.29 11.39 -12.44
C VAL A 117 -6.28 9.99 -11.81
N ILE A 118 -7.15 9.72 -10.85
CA ILE A 118 -7.38 8.39 -10.28
C ILE A 118 -8.88 8.10 -10.14
N ARG A 119 -9.24 6.82 -10.19
CA ARG A 119 -10.55 6.30 -9.79
C ARG A 119 -10.46 5.76 -8.37
N LEU A 120 -10.78 6.62 -7.42
CA LEU A 120 -10.66 6.31 -6.00
C LEU A 120 -11.70 5.27 -5.55
N ILE A 121 -11.26 4.28 -4.77
CA ILE A 121 -12.10 3.30 -4.08
C ILE A 121 -11.96 3.53 -2.56
N ASP A 122 -12.85 4.34 -1.99
CA ASP A 122 -12.84 4.79 -0.60
C ASP A 122 -13.98 4.21 0.26
N ARG A 123 -14.80 3.32 -0.32
CA ARG A 123 -15.94 2.69 0.36
C ARG A 123 -15.94 1.18 0.18
N ALA A 124 -16.43 0.48 1.19
CA ALA A 124 -16.73 -0.95 1.06
C ALA A 124 -17.94 -1.18 0.17
N GLY A 125 -17.91 -2.29 -0.58
CA GLY A 125 -19.04 -2.78 -1.37
C GLY A 125 -18.75 -2.88 -2.86
N PRO A 126 -19.81 -2.88 -3.69
CA PRO A 126 -19.70 -2.88 -5.15
C PRO A 126 -18.89 -1.68 -5.66
N VAL A 127 -17.92 -1.94 -6.53
CA VAL A 127 -17.18 -0.89 -7.25
C VAL A 127 -17.78 -0.70 -8.64
N CYS A 128 -17.72 -1.75 -9.47
CA CYS A 128 -18.29 -1.72 -10.82
C CYS A 128 -18.40 -3.13 -11.43
N SER A 129 -19.16 -3.23 -12.52
CA SER A 129 -19.15 -4.38 -13.42
C SER A 129 -18.27 -4.05 -14.63
N LEU A 130 -17.33 -4.94 -14.95
CA LEU A 130 -16.34 -4.78 -16.01
C LEU A 130 -16.58 -5.82 -17.11
N GLN A 131 -16.21 -5.47 -18.34
CA GLN A 131 -16.12 -6.40 -19.47
C GLN A 131 -14.65 -6.69 -19.73
N ILE A 132 -14.20 -7.90 -19.40
CA ILE A 132 -12.79 -8.31 -19.49
C ILE A 132 -12.71 -9.55 -20.37
N ALA A 133 -11.99 -9.45 -21.48
CA ALA A 133 -11.87 -10.52 -22.48
C ALA A 133 -13.25 -11.14 -22.88
N GLY A 134 -14.27 -10.28 -23.03
CA GLY A 134 -15.63 -10.68 -23.41
C GLY A 134 -16.47 -11.29 -22.27
N ARG A 135 -15.98 -11.22 -21.02
CA ARG A 135 -16.63 -11.77 -19.84
C ARG A 135 -17.07 -10.69 -18.88
N GLN A 136 -18.22 -10.91 -18.26
CA GLN A 136 -18.77 -9.97 -17.28
C GLN A 136 -18.18 -10.26 -15.90
N ILE A 137 -17.31 -9.36 -15.41
CA ILE A 137 -16.60 -9.49 -14.12
C ILE A 137 -17.14 -8.47 -13.14
N PHE A 138 -17.36 -8.87 -11.89
CA PHE A 138 -17.74 -7.95 -10.82
C PHE A 138 -16.52 -7.58 -9.98
N LEU A 139 -16.29 -6.28 -9.80
CA LEU A 139 -15.27 -5.75 -8.90
C LEU A 139 -15.95 -5.17 -7.67
N GLY A 140 -15.59 -5.68 -6.49
CA GLY A 140 -15.94 -5.11 -5.20
C GLY A 140 -14.69 -4.81 -4.37
N ALA A 141 -14.86 -4.11 -3.25
CA ALA A 141 -13.73 -3.73 -2.41
C ALA A 141 -14.10 -3.58 -0.94
N SER A 142 -13.09 -3.72 -0.10
CA SER A 142 -13.06 -3.32 1.31
C SER A 142 -11.75 -2.56 1.55
N PRO A 143 -11.77 -1.22 1.39
CA PRO A 143 -10.63 -0.38 1.77
C PRO A 143 -10.27 -0.53 3.25
N ASP A 144 -9.11 -0.03 3.64
CA ASP A 144 -8.65 -0.12 5.02
C ASP A 144 -9.70 0.41 6.03
N TRP A 145 -9.82 -0.28 7.17
CA TRP A 145 -10.83 -0.08 8.22
C TRP A 145 -12.31 -0.22 7.80
N THR A 146 -12.60 -0.76 6.63
CA THR A 146 -13.98 -1.06 6.20
C THR A 146 -14.30 -2.56 6.32
N PRO A 147 -15.57 -2.97 6.41
CA PRO A 147 -15.90 -4.39 6.56
C PRO A 147 -15.62 -5.18 5.27
N ILE A 148 -15.03 -6.37 5.43
CA ILE A 148 -15.02 -7.43 4.42
C ILE A 148 -16.39 -8.13 4.44
N PRO A 149 -17.09 -8.30 3.29
CA PRO A 149 -18.41 -8.90 3.27
C PRO A 149 -18.38 -10.36 3.75
N SER A 150 -19.47 -10.79 4.37
CA SER A 150 -19.66 -12.21 4.70
C SER A 150 -20.10 -13.04 3.50
N GLN A 151 -20.70 -12.41 2.49
CA GLN A 151 -21.15 -13.01 1.23
C GLN A 151 -21.36 -11.92 0.18
N VAL A 152 -21.31 -12.30 -1.09
CA VAL A 152 -21.62 -11.42 -2.23
C VAL A 152 -22.57 -12.15 -3.17
N ASP A 153 -23.61 -11.46 -3.66
CA ASP A 153 -24.42 -12.02 -4.74
C ASP A 153 -23.65 -11.88 -6.05
N LYS A 154 -23.21 -13.01 -6.60
CA LYS A 154 -22.49 -13.09 -7.87
C LYS A 154 -23.39 -12.66 -9.05
N GLY A 155 -24.71 -12.80 -8.93
CA GLY A 155 -25.66 -12.49 -9.99
C GLY A 155 -25.31 -13.23 -11.29
N LEU A 156 -25.23 -12.48 -12.40
CA LEU A 156 -24.88 -12.99 -13.73
C LEU A 156 -23.38 -12.87 -14.07
N HIS A 157 -22.55 -12.44 -13.12
CA HIS A 157 -21.12 -12.25 -13.37
C HIS A 157 -20.40 -13.61 -13.40
N GLU A 158 -19.46 -13.74 -14.32
CA GLU A 158 -18.68 -14.97 -14.47
C GLU A 158 -17.62 -15.12 -13.40
N ALA A 159 -17.05 -14.00 -12.93
CA ALA A 159 -16.18 -13.97 -11.75
C ALA A 159 -16.43 -12.72 -10.90
N VAL A 160 -16.18 -12.85 -9.60
CA VAL A 160 -16.20 -11.78 -8.61
C VAL A 160 -14.81 -11.64 -8.00
N ILE A 161 -14.24 -10.45 -8.17
CA ILE A 161 -12.95 -10.05 -7.62
C ILE A 161 -13.20 -9.03 -6.52
N TRP A 162 -12.62 -9.28 -5.35
CA TRP A 162 -12.73 -8.38 -4.20
C TRP A 162 -11.37 -7.83 -3.81
N LEU A 163 -11.24 -6.51 -3.74
CA LEU A 163 -10.01 -5.84 -3.32
C LEU A 163 -10.03 -5.61 -1.81
N THR A 164 -8.90 -5.80 -1.13
CA THR A 164 -8.80 -5.54 0.31
C THR A 164 -7.51 -4.82 0.67
N HIS A 165 -7.53 -4.08 1.78
CA HIS A 165 -6.33 -3.56 2.40
C HIS A 165 -6.42 -3.79 3.91
N HIS A 166 -6.08 -5.01 4.35
CA HIS A 166 -6.23 -5.45 5.74
C HIS A 166 -5.09 -6.36 6.23
N ASP A 167 -4.92 -6.42 7.56
CA ASP A 167 -4.10 -7.39 8.30
C ASP A 167 -4.67 -8.82 8.21
N LEU A 168 -4.50 -9.44 7.04
CA LEU A 168 -5.03 -10.78 6.76
C LEU A 168 -4.13 -11.91 7.27
N GLY A 169 -4.74 -12.94 7.85
CA GLY A 169 -4.08 -14.12 8.42
C GLY A 169 -3.53 -15.12 7.41
N PHE A 170 -2.62 -14.69 6.54
CA PHE A 170 -1.83 -15.60 5.72
C PHE A 170 -0.86 -16.42 6.58
N PRO A 171 -0.51 -17.66 6.18
CA PRO A 171 0.50 -18.44 6.87
C PRO A 171 1.84 -17.70 6.99
N GLY A 172 2.45 -17.71 8.19
CA GLY A 172 3.68 -16.97 8.47
C GLY A 172 3.48 -15.46 8.59
N TYR A 173 2.30 -15.01 9.03
CA TYR A 173 2.01 -13.63 9.43
C TYR A 173 1.26 -13.64 10.77
N ASP A 174 2.00 -13.49 11.86
CA ASP A 174 1.48 -13.66 13.22
C ASP A 174 0.74 -12.41 13.75
N ALA A 175 0.94 -11.25 13.13
CA ALA A 175 0.28 -9.99 13.48
C ALA A 175 -1.17 -9.87 12.94
N ALA A 176 -1.66 -10.92 12.28
CA ALA A 176 -2.96 -10.92 11.62
C ALA A 176 -4.12 -10.58 12.56
N ARG A 177 -5.03 -9.74 12.09
CA ARG A 177 -6.25 -9.36 12.80
C ARG A 177 -7.50 -9.97 12.18
N VAL A 178 -7.43 -10.34 10.91
CA VAL A 178 -8.57 -10.82 10.12
C VAL A 178 -8.26 -12.22 9.57
N PRO A 179 -9.00 -13.27 9.99
CA PRO A 179 -8.77 -14.62 9.48
C PRO A 179 -9.26 -14.76 8.03
N LEU A 180 -8.55 -15.59 7.26
CA LEU A 180 -8.99 -15.99 5.93
C LEU A 180 -10.15 -16.99 6.06
N LYS A 181 -11.23 -16.76 5.30
CA LYS A 181 -12.39 -17.65 5.23
C LYS A 181 -13.01 -17.62 3.84
N GLU A 182 -13.86 -18.58 3.53
CA GLU A 182 -14.69 -18.50 2.34
C GLU A 182 -15.61 -17.28 2.44
N ILE A 183 -15.76 -16.55 1.32
CA ILE A 183 -16.78 -15.54 1.14
C ILE A 183 -17.68 -16.04 0.01
N PRO A 184 -18.83 -16.66 0.31
CA PRO A 184 -19.72 -17.17 -0.71
C PRO A 184 -20.03 -16.13 -1.78
N GLY A 185 -19.85 -16.51 -3.05
CA GLY A 185 -20.03 -15.64 -4.21
C GLY A 185 -18.81 -14.80 -4.60
N VAL A 186 -17.70 -14.84 -3.84
CA VAL A 186 -16.42 -14.24 -4.24
C VAL A 186 -15.45 -15.33 -4.68
N ASP A 187 -14.93 -15.20 -5.90
CA ASP A 187 -13.98 -16.15 -6.48
C ASP A 187 -12.54 -15.82 -6.09
N MET A 188 -12.17 -14.53 -6.10
CA MET A 188 -10.82 -14.05 -5.81
C MET A 188 -10.85 -12.84 -4.88
N VAL A 189 -9.98 -12.84 -3.86
CA VAL A 189 -9.67 -11.67 -3.03
C VAL A 189 -8.21 -11.29 -3.23
N VAL A 190 -7.92 -10.01 -3.47
CA VAL A 190 -6.55 -9.50 -3.66
C VAL A 190 -6.27 -8.41 -2.63
N ASN A 191 -5.32 -8.69 -1.74
CA ASN A 191 -4.97 -7.82 -0.62
C ASN A 191 -3.74 -6.96 -0.91
N GLY A 192 -3.78 -5.68 -0.52
CA GLY A 192 -2.68 -4.74 -0.75
C GLY A 192 -1.94 -4.27 0.48
N HIS A 193 -2.16 -4.84 1.66
CA HIS A 193 -1.63 -4.30 2.92
C HIS A 193 -0.31 -4.94 3.35
N LEU A 194 -0.12 -6.24 3.11
CA LEU A 194 1.11 -6.90 3.53
C LEU A 194 2.17 -6.65 2.46
N HIS A 195 3.25 -5.95 2.83
CA HIS A 195 4.33 -5.58 1.90
C HIS A 195 5.07 -6.78 1.30
N THR A 196 4.94 -7.97 1.89
CA THR A 196 5.60 -9.18 1.41
C THR A 196 4.60 -10.12 0.72
N PRO A 197 4.94 -10.67 -0.46
CA PRO A 197 4.07 -11.62 -1.15
C PRO A 197 3.78 -12.83 -0.26
N LYS A 198 2.53 -13.28 -0.25
CA LYS A 198 2.13 -14.51 0.45
C LYS A 198 1.65 -15.57 -0.55
N PRO A 199 1.94 -16.86 -0.33
CA PRO A 199 1.40 -17.92 -1.16
C PRO A 199 -0.14 -17.84 -1.24
N PRO A 200 -0.75 -18.04 -2.41
CA PRO A 200 -2.20 -18.03 -2.56
C PRO A 200 -2.86 -19.04 -1.61
N ARG A 201 -4.00 -18.65 -1.03
CA ARG A 201 -4.72 -19.50 -0.07
C ARG A 201 -6.17 -19.71 -0.49
N GLN A 202 -6.50 -20.97 -0.81
CA GLN A 202 -7.89 -21.37 -1.04
C GLN A 202 -8.64 -21.55 0.29
N CYS A 203 -9.81 -20.92 0.41
CA CYS A 203 -10.78 -21.10 1.49
C CYS A 203 -12.17 -21.33 0.88
N GLY A 204 -12.63 -22.59 0.84
CA GLY A 204 -13.86 -22.95 0.11
C GLY A 204 -13.71 -22.62 -1.36
N LYS A 205 -14.62 -21.82 -1.94
CA LYS A 205 -14.53 -21.33 -3.32
C LYS A 205 -13.73 -20.03 -3.49
N THR A 206 -13.38 -19.36 -2.41
CA THR A 206 -12.64 -18.08 -2.46
C THR A 206 -11.13 -18.32 -2.41
N THR A 207 -10.42 -17.74 -3.38
CA THR A 207 -8.95 -17.74 -3.42
C THR A 207 -8.42 -16.41 -2.93
N TRP A 208 -7.57 -16.42 -1.92
CA TRP A 208 -6.96 -15.23 -1.34
C TRP A 208 -5.53 -15.04 -1.87
N PHE A 209 -5.23 -13.81 -2.30
CA PHE A 209 -3.91 -13.40 -2.78
C PHE A 209 -3.41 -12.20 -1.99
N ASN A 210 -2.10 -12.16 -1.77
CA ASN A 210 -1.40 -10.96 -1.33
C ASN A 210 -0.13 -10.81 -2.19
N PRO A 211 -0.15 -9.98 -3.25
CA PRO A 211 0.98 -9.78 -4.16
C PRO A 211 2.23 -9.16 -3.51
N GLY A 212 2.11 -8.54 -2.32
CA GLY A 212 3.20 -7.75 -1.75
C GLY A 212 3.33 -6.38 -2.42
N GLY A 213 4.32 -5.61 -1.99
CA GLY A 213 4.60 -4.28 -2.51
C GLY A 213 5.48 -4.25 -3.75
N ILE A 214 5.46 -3.11 -4.43
CA ILE A 214 6.36 -2.86 -5.58
C ILE A 214 7.73 -2.31 -5.15
N ALA A 215 7.99 -2.17 -3.85
CA ALA A 215 9.27 -1.75 -3.29
C ALA A 215 9.64 -2.58 -2.04
N ARG A 216 10.94 -2.61 -1.73
CA ARG A 216 11.43 -3.13 -0.46
C ARG A 216 11.47 -1.97 0.53
N LEU A 217 10.66 -2.02 1.58
CA LEU A 217 10.53 -0.91 2.53
C LEU A 217 11.34 -1.12 3.81
N ALA A 218 11.58 -2.37 4.20
CA ALA A 218 12.32 -2.71 5.41
C ALA A 218 13.71 -3.28 5.08
N LEU A 219 14.66 -3.01 5.96
CA LEU A 219 15.95 -3.68 6.03
C LEU A 219 15.77 -5.00 6.78
N SER A 220 15.50 -6.10 6.07
CA SER A 220 15.40 -7.41 6.72
C SER A 220 15.80 -8.55 5.79
N SER A 221 16.12 -9.70 6.39
CA SER A 221 16.40 -10.94 5.64
C SER A 221 15.21 -11.37 4.77
N HIS A 222 13.98 -11.10 5.22
CA HIS A 222 12.76 -11.41 4.50
C HIS A 222 12.58 -10.53 3.25
N THR A 223 12.89 -9.24 3.32
CA THR A 223 12.81 -8.34 2.16
C THR A 223 13.98 -8.48 1.20
N ARG A 224 15.15 -8.95 1.67
CA ARG A 224 16.38 -9.14 0.88
C ARG A 224 16.16 -9.93 -0.41
N ASN A 225 15.46 -11.04 -0.31
CA ASN A 225 15.24 -11.96 -1.44
C ASN A 225 13.99 -11.62 -2.27
N LEU A 226 13.23 -10.57 -1.92
CA LEU A 226 12.03 -10.21 -2.65
C LEU A 226 12.37 -9.64 -4.02
N THR A 227 11.67 -10.10 -5.04
CA THR A 227 11.67 -9.51 -6.38
C THR A 227 10.43 -8.62 -6.51
N PRO A 228 10.57 -7.28 -6.47
CA PRO A 228 9.43 -6.39 -6.63
C PRO A 228 8.74 -6.65 -7.97
N SER A 229 7.42 -6.84 -7.94
CA SER A 229 6.64 -7.29 -9.10
C SER A 229 5.25 -6.65 -9.09
N VAL A 230 4.67 -6.55 -10.28
CA VAL A 230 3.21 -6.35 -10.46
C VAL A 230 2.59 -7.68 -10.89
N PHE A 231 1.27 -7.81 -10.75
CA PHE A 231 0.60 -9.09 -11.01
C PHE A 231 -0.51 -8.92 -12.03
N ILE A 232 -0.45 -9.73 -13.09
CA ILE A 232 -1.48 -9.75 -14.12
C ILE A 232 -2.48 -10.85 -13.81
N TRP A 233 -3.76 -10.50 -13.87
CA TRP A 233 -4.84 -11.47 -13.89
C TRP A 233 -5.56 -11.45 -15.23
N ARG A 234 -5.91 -12.62 -15.74
CA ARG A 234 -6.77 -12.78 -16.92
C ARG A 234 -7.78 -13.90 -16.68
N PRO A 235 -9.06 -13.71 -17.05
CA PRO A 235 -10.04 -14.80 -16.97
C PRO A 235 -9.76 -15.85 -18.07
N PRO A 236 -10.28 -17.08 -17.93
CA PRO A 236 -11.11 -17.57 -16.82
C PRO A 236 -10.32 -18.01 -15.58
N ASP A 237 -9.00 -18.07 -15.66
CA ASP A 237 -8.16 -18.63 -14.61
C ASP A 237 -8.09 -17.70 -13.40
N LEU A 238 -8.09 -18.27 -12.19
CA LEU A 238 -7.92 -17.52 -10.94
C LEU A 238 -6.45 -17.54 -10.52
N GLU A 239 -5.56 -17.15 -11.44
CA GLU A 239 -4.12 -17.09 -11.19
C GLU A 239 -3.60 -15.66 -11.37
N LEU A 240 -2.63 -15.29 -10.54
CA LEU A 240 -1.91 -14.03 -10.64
C LEU A 240 -0.51 -14.29 -11.18
N ALA A 241 -0.24 -13.87 -12.41
CA ALA A 241 1.06 -14.01 -13.04
C ALA A 241 1.96 -12.82 -12.65
N PRO A 242 3.10 -13.04 -11.96
CA PRO A 242 4.01 -11.97 -11.61
C PRO A 242 4.76 -11.45 -12.84
N VAL A 243 4.95 -10.13 -12.89
CA VAL A 243 5.85 -9.45 -13.83
C VAL A 243 6.87 -8.66 -12.99
N PRO A 244 8.14 -9.09 -12.97
CA PRO A 244 9.19 -8.39 -12.25
C PRO A 244 9.35 -6.95 -12.73
N LEU A 245 9.49 -6.03 -11.79
CA LEU A 245 9.82 -4.63 -12.08
C LEU A 245 11.33 -4.42 -12.02
N PRO A 246 11.86 -3.41 -12.74
CA PRO A 246 13.25 -2.99 -12.56
C PRO A 246 13.54 -2.66 -11.09
N HIS A 247 14.62 -3.24 -10.56
CA HIS A 247 15.06 -3.02 -9.19
C HIS A 247 16.57 -3.23 -9.07
N ARG A 248 17.18 -2.54 -8.11
CA ARG A 248 18.58 -2.73 -7.75
C ARG A 248 18.74 -3.91 -6.78
N PRO A 249 19.94 -4.53 -6.72
CA PRO A 249 20.32 -5.45 -5.66
C PRO A 249 20.03 -4.85 -4.28
N PHE A 250 19.71 -5.70 -3.30
CA PHE A 250 19.35 -5.24 -1.96
C PHE A 250 20.49 -4.46 -1.29
N GLU A 251 21.70 -4.98 -1.47
CA GLU A 251 22.95 -4.48 -0.91
C GLU A 251 23.37 -3.12 -1.50
N GLU A 252 22.76 -2.69 -2.61
CA GLU A 252 23.02 -1.37 -3.20
C GLU A 252 22.08 -0.28 -2.68
N ILE A 253 20.95 -0.66 -2.07
CA ILE A 253 19.88 0.26 -1.65
C ILE A 253 19.68 0.29 -0.15
N PHE A 254 20.31 -0.61 0.58
CA PHE A 254 20.31 -0.69 2.04
C PHE A 254 21.74 -0.85 2.56
N PRO A 255 22.00 -0.42 3.81
CA PRO A 255 23.25 -0.75 4.48
C PRO A 255 23.37 -2.27 4.69
N GLU A 256 24.58 -2.71 5.03
CA GLU A 256 24.85 -4.12 5.34
C GLU A 256 24.01 -4.58 6.54
N LEU A 257 23.41 -5.76 6.41
CA LEU A 257 22.72 -6.41 7.53
C LEU A 257 23.78 -6.89 8.53
N THR A 258 23.87 -6.24 9.68
CA THR A 258 24.62 -6.74 10.83
C THR A 258 23.78 -7.79 11.58
N GLY A 259 24.42 -8.67 12.36
CA GLY A 259 23.74 -9.77 13.07
C GLY A 259 22.65 -9.35 14.07
N GLU A 260 22.58 -8.07 14.43
CA GLU A 260 21.48 -7.47 15.22
C GLU A 260 20.20 -7.31 14.36
N ASN A 261 20.34 -6.98 13.06
CA ASN A 261 19.22 -6.78 12.12
C ASN A 261 18.70 -8.10 11.48
N GLU A 262 19.31 -9.25 11.81
CA GLU A 262 18.90 -10.56 11.27
C GLU A 262 17.68 -11.15 12.00
N GLN A 263 17.41 -10.68 13.23
CA GLN A 263 16.26 -11.08 14.06
C GLN A 263 15.06 -10.13 13.94
N ASP A 264 15.05 -9.26 12.93
CA ASP A 264 13.88 -8.46 12.58
C ASP A 264 12.79 -9.35 12.00
N SER A 265 12.04 -9.99 12.90
CA SER A 265 10.63 -10.22 12.65
C SER A 265 9.97 -8.86 12.33
N GLU A 266 8.78 -8.84 11.72
CA GLU A 266 7.99 -7.59 11.58
C GLU A 266 7.71 -6.88 12.93
N GLN A 267 8.18 -7.46 14.05
CA GLN A 267 7.99 -7.10 15.45
C GLN A 267 9.32 -7.01 16.23
N ASP A 268 10.31 -6.26 15.75
CA ASP A 268 11.42 -5.86 16.62
C ASP A 268 10.96 -4.71 17.57
N PRO A 269 11.15 -4.82 18.90
CA PRO A 269 10.86 -3.74 19.84
C PRO A 269 11.66 -2.44 19.60
N GLU A 270 12.87 -2.50 19.06
CA GLU A 270 13.59 -1.29 18.61
C GLU A 270 12.88 -0.66 17.39
N SER A 271 12.40 -1.47 16.44
CA SER A 271 11.52 -1.04 15.35
C SER A 271 10.19 -0.44 15.84
N LEU A 272 9.62 -0.92 16.96
CA LEU A 272 8.43 -0.32 17.57
C LEU A 272 8.72 1.07 18.17
N PHE A 273 9.90 1.25 18.76
CA PHE A 273 10.35 2.56 19.24
C PHE A 273 10.57 3.54 18.07
N ILE A 274 11.24 3.11 17.00
CA ILE A 274 11.46 3.93 15.80
C ILE A 274 10.13 4.23 15.08
N LYS A 275 9.25 3.24 14.88
CA LYS A 275 7.88 3.46 14.37
C LYS A 275 7.09 4.40 15.27
N GLY A 276 7.33 4.34 16.57
CA GLY A 276 6.74 5.23 17.57
C GLY A 276 7.19 6.69 17.41
N LEU A 277 8.50 6.91 17.17
CA LEU A 277 9.07 8.21 16.81
C LEU A 277 8.57 8.73 15.46
N GLU A 278 8.46 7.87 14.44
CA GLU A 278 7.86 8.23 13.16
C GLU A 278 6.39 8.65 13.32
N ASN A 279 5.63 7.93 14.16
CA ASN A 279 4.26 8.30 14.50
C ASN A 279 4.16 9.63 15.25
N LEU A 280 5.16 10.00 16.05
CA LEU A 280 5.24 11.34 16.67
C LEU A 280 5.54 12.43 15.64
N LEU A 281 6.42 12.17 14.67
CA LEU A 281 6.69 13.11 13.56
C LEU A 281 5.42 13.36 12.72
N ILE A 282 4.58 12.34 12.53
CA ILE A 282 3.26 12.47 11.88
C ILE A 282 2.30 13.32 12.72
N ARG A 283 2.43 13.26 14.06
CA ARG A 283 1.52 13.93 15.00
C ARG A 283 1.90 15.35 15.38
N LYS A 284 3.04 15.89 14.93
CA LYS A 284 3.61 17.22 15.29
C LYS A 284 2.64 18.10 16.09
N THR A 285 2.63 17.91 17.41
CA THR A 285 1.94 18.82 18.30
C THR A 285 2.90 19.96 18.60
N THR A 286 2.40 21.20 18.58
CA THR A 286 3.19 22.43 18.65
C THR A 286 3.91 22.64 20.01
N GLU A 287 3.81 21.69 20.95
CA GLU A 287 4.26 21.87 22.34
C GLU A 287 5.04 20.67 22.92
N GLY A 288 5.50 19.72 22.09
CA GLY A 288 6.34 18.60 22.58
C GLY A 288 5.67 17.59 23.54
N VAL A 289 4.41 17.84 23.94
CA VAL A 289 3.65 17.02 24.91
C VAL A 289 3.56 15.54 24.48
N GLY A 290 3.44 15.27 23.19
CA GLY A 290 3.38 13.89 22.66
C GLY A 290 4.71 13.15 22.76
N LEU A 291 5.83 13.87 22.59
CA LEU A 291 7.17 13.28 22.63
C LEU A 291 7.51 12.84 24.06
N LYS A 292 7.19 13.65 25.08
CA LYS A 292 7.43 13.28 26.48
C LYS A 292 6.74 11.97 26.86
N SER A 293 5.43 11.87 26.62
CA SER A 293 4.65 10.68 26.97
C SER A 293 5.10 9.44 26.19
N PHE A 294 5.65 9.63 24.99
CA PHE A 294 6.23 8.55 24.22
C PHE A 294 7.56 8.07 24.80
N LEU A 295 8.47 8.98 25.16
CA LEU A 295 9.73 8.64 25.81
C LEU A 295 9.47 7.94 27.15
N GLU A 296 8.51 8.41 27.95
CA GLU A 296 8.08 7.76 29.21
C GLU A 296 7.56 6.33 29.01
N ALA A 297 6.91 6.07 27.88
CA ALA A 297 6.30 4.78 27.59
C ALA A 297 7.27 3.74 27.01
N ASN A 298 8.43 4.18 26.49
CA ASN A 298 9.32 3.30 25.73
C ASN A 298 10.79 3.33 26.18
N LEU A 299 11.23 4.30 26.98
CA LEU A 299 12.57 4.34 27.55
C LEU A 299 12.60 3.80 28.97
N ILE A 300 13.69 3.16 29.34
CA ILE A 300 13.93 2.58 30.66
C ILE A 300 14.98 3.44 31.39
N PRO A 301 14.68 3.99 32.58
CA PRO A 301 15.58 4.93 33.28
C PRO A 301 16.97 4.40 33.63
N ASP A 302 17.16 3.08 33.68
CA ASP A 302 18.41 2.44 34.08
C ASP A 302 19.30 2.06 32.88
N ASP A 303 18.87 2.34 31.64
CA ASP A 303 19.70 2.16 30.46
C ASP A 303 20.54 3.44 30.18
N PRO A 304 21.87 3.31 29.98
CA PRO A 304 22.75 4.46 29.79
C PRO A 304 22.51 5.22 28.47
N VAL A 305 21.97 4.56 27.45
CA VAL A 305 21.57 5.19 26.18
C VAL A 305 20.27 5.96 26.38
N ASP A 306 19.29 5.37 27.06
CA ASP A 306 18.00 6.01 27.32
C ASP A 306 18.15 7.25 28.21
N THR A 307 19.08 7.22 29.16
CA THR A 307 19.46 8.38 29.99
C THR A 307 19.98 9.53 29.12
N TYR A 308 20.77 9.21 28.08
CA TYR A 308 21.29 10.21 27.16
C TYR A 308 20.19 10.79 26.27
N ILE A 309 19.25 9.97 25.78
CA ILE A 309 18.09 10.42 25.01
C ILE A 309 17.20 11.35 25.85
N TRP A 310 16.99 11.05 27.13
CA TRP A 310 16.28 11.94 28.05
C TRP A 310 17.00 13.28 28.24
N GLY A 311 18.33 13.26 28.37
CA GLY A 311 19.13 14.49 28.46
C GLY A 311 18.98 15.39 27.24
N LEU A 312 18.96 14.82 26.04
CA LEU A 312 18.73 15.57 24.79
C LEU A 312 17.32 16.16 24.73
N TYR A 313 16.30 15.41 25.17
CA TYR A 313 14.93 15.92 25.24
C TYR A 313 14.83 17.13 26.19
N GLU A 314 15.44 17.05 27.37
CA GLU A 314 15.45 18.15 28.34
C GLU A 314 16.19 19.38 27.79
N GLU A 315 17.33 19.19 27.13
CA GLU A 315 18.11 20.27 26.49
C GLU A 315 17.24 21.03 25.47
N VAL A 316 16.58 20.32 24.55
CA VAL A 316 15.72 20.93 23.53
C VAL A 316 14.51 21.65 24.13
N MET A 317 13.88 21.08 25.16
CA MET A 317 12.73 21.71 25.82
C MET A 317 13.11 22.90 26.69
N HIS A 318 14.39 23.04 27.07
CA HIS A 318 14.90 24.13 27.88
C HIS A 318 15.60 25.23 27.08
N GLU A 319 16.00 24.99 25.83
CA GLU A 319 16.52 26.02 24.91
C GLU A 319 15.43 26.96 24.34
N GLU A 320 14.14 26.60 24.43
CA GLU A 320 13.02 27.48 24.00
C GLU A 320 12.57 28.53 25.05
N LYS A 321 13.44 28.90 26.01
CA LYS A 321 13.20 29.99 26.97
C LYS A 321 14.15 31.17 26.81
#